data_AF-A0AAC9RMW5-F1
#
_entry.id   AF-A0AAC9RMW5-F1
#
_cell.length_a   1.000
_cell.length_b   1.000
_cell.length_c   1.000
_cell.angle_alpha   90.00
_cell.angle_beta   90.00
_cell.angle_gamma   90.00
#
_symmetry.space_group_name_H-M   'P 1'
#
loop_
_entity.id
_entity.type
_entity.pdbx_description
1 polymer ?
#
loop_
_entity_poly.entity_id
_entity_poly.type
_entity_poly.pdbx_seq_one_letter_code
_entity_poly.pdbx_strand_id
1 'polypeptide(L)' 'MKKESIKGEMNMDSKYYKTWKEYKAACPEINEALEAAMAPKVQKYEDMLFNFILSLVL' A
#
# COMPACT_ATOMS: atom_id res chain seq x y z
N MET A 1 -13.45 28.27 -15.55
CA MET A 1 -12.81 27.13 -16.25
C MET A 1 -11.41 26.97 -15.64
N LYS A 2 -10.90 25.85 -15.11
CA LYS A 2 -11.31 24.44 -14.95
C LYS A 2 -10.94 24.04 -13.51
N LYS A 3 -11.80 23.28 -12.84
CA LYS A 3 -11.43 22.47 -11.67
C LYS A 3 -10.73 21.23 -12.21
N GLU A 4 -9.58 20.83 -11.68
CA GLU A 4 -9.05 19.45 -11.79
C GLU A 4 -7.81 19.37 -10.88
N SER A 5 -8.01 19.07 -9.61
CA SER A 5 -7.92 17.71 -9.04
C SER A 5 -6.49 17.41 -8.56
N ILE A 6 -6.20 17.85 -7.33
CA ILE A 6 -5.10 17.32 -6.53
C ILE A 6 -5.50 15.89 -6.15
N LYS A 7 -5.19 14.92 -7.02
CA LYS A 7 -5.27 13.50 -6.70
C LYS A 7 -4.29 12.73 -7.59
N GLY A 8 -3.00 13.01 -7.42
CA GLY A 8 -1.95 12.26 -8.08
C GLY A 8 -1.85 10.87 -7.48
N GLU A 9 -2.53 9.89 -8.08
CA GLU A 9 -2.12 8.49 -7.93
C GLU A 9 -0.71 8.39 -8.56
N MET A 10 0.33 8.20 -7.74
CA MET A 10 1.69 8.01 -8.22
C MET A 10 1.78 6.63 -8.89
N ASN A 11 1.59 6.58 -10.21
CA ASN A 11 1.90 5.41 -11.03
C ASN A 11 3.42 5.25 -11.10
N MET A 12 3.98 4.63 -10.07
CA MET A 12 5.38 4.19 -10.07
C MET A 12 5.41 2.83 -10.76
N ASP A 13 5.77 2.79 -12.05
CA ASP A 13 6.00 1.56 -12.82
C ASP A 13 7.24 0.84 -12.29
N SER A 14 7.10 0.17 -11.15
CA SER A 14 8.16 -0.61 -10.51
C SER A 14 7.65 -2.01 -10.23
N LYS A 15 8.49 -3.02 -10.50
CA LYS A 15 8.20 -4.42 -10.17
C LYS A 15 7.99 -4.65 -8.67
N TYR A 16 8.48 -3.74 -7.83
CA TYR A 16 8.49 -3.85 -6.38
C TYR A 16 7.44 -2.95 -5.71
N TYR A 17 6.72 -2.13 -6.47
CA TYR A 17 5.67 -1.27 -5.96
C TYR A 17 4.34 -1.67 -6.58
N LYS A 18 3.34 -1.88 -5.74
CA LYS A 18 1.95 -2.11 -6.16
C LYS A 18 1.05 -1.31 -5.26
N THR A 19 0.06 -0.65 -5.83
CA THR A 19 -0.97 0.04 -5.04
C THR A 19 -1.89 -0.97 -4.37
N TRP A 20 -2.55 -0.56 -3.30
CA TRP A 20 -3.54 -1.39 -2.61
C TRP A 20 -4.66 -1.87 -3.56
N LYS A 21 -5.09 -1.01 -4.49
CA LYS A 21 -6.11 -1.37 -5.49
C LYS A 21 -5.64 -2.49 -6.42
N GLU A 22 -4.41 -2.41 -6.92
CA GLU A 22 -3.83 -3.45 -7.79
C GLU A 22 -3.59 -4.76 -7.04
N TYR A 23 -3.15 -4.68 -5.78
CA TYR A 23 -2.99 -5.85 -4.93
C TYR A 23 -4.33 -6.57 -4.72
N LYS A 24 -5.40 -5.83 -4.41
CA LYS A 24 -6.75 -6.41 -4.26
C LYS A 24 -7.30 -6.96 -5.57
N ALA A 25 -7.08 -6.29 -6.69
CA ALA A 25 -7.50 -6.79 -8.00
C ALA A 25 -6.84 -8.14 -8.35
N ALA A 26 -5.61 -8.38 -7.87
CA ALA A 26 -4.91 -9.65 -8.04
C ALA A 26 -5.34 -10.74 -7.03
N CYS A 27 -6.01 -10.37 -5.93
CA CYS A 27 -6.44 -11.27 -4.86
C CYS A 27 -7.96 -11.17 -4.62
N PRO A 28 -8.79 -11.73 -5.51
CA PRO A 28 -10.26 -11.67 -5.41
C PRO A 28 -10.84 -12.41 -4.19
N GLU A 29 -10.01 -13.20 -3.50
CA GLU A 29 -10.34 -13.91 -2.25
C GLU A 29 -10.40 -13.00 -1.01
N ILE A 30 -9.91 -11.76 -1.11
CA ILE A 30 -9.97 -10.78 -0.03
C ILE A 30 -11.36 -10.14 0.00
N ASN A 31 -12.24 -10.68 0.84
CA ASN A 31 -13.53 -10.06 1.16
C ASN A 31 -13.36 -8.91 2.18
N GLU A 32 -14.41 -8.09 2.37
CA GLU A 32 -14.36 -6.90 3.26
C GLU A 32 -13.97 -7.23 4.71
N ALA A 33 -14.42 -8.38 5.24
CA ALA A 33 -14.07 -8.81 6.59
C ALA A 33 -12.58 -9.16 6.71
N LEU A 34 -12.02 -9.77 5.66
CA LEU A 34 -10.60 -10.10 5.58
C LEU A 34 -9.75 -8.84 5.38
N GLU A 35 -10.21 -7.88 4.56
CA GLU A 35 -9.56 -6.58 4.37
C GLU A 35 -9.42 -5.82 5.70
N ALA A 36 -10.51 -5.74 6.48
CA ALA A 36 -10.49 -5.05 7.79
C ALA A 36 -9.51 -5.69 8.79
N ALA A 37 -9.33 -7.01 8.74
CA ALA A 37 -8.39 -7.73 9.59
C ALA A 37 -6.94 -7.70 9.09
N MET A 38 -6.74 -7.61 7.77
CA MET A 38 -5.42 -7.61 7.13
C MET A 38 -4.78 -6.22 7.12
N ALA A 39 -5.54 -5.16 6.85
CA ALA A 39 -5.05 -3.79 6.78
C ALA A 39 -4.16 -3.39 7.98
N PRO A 40 -4.59 -3.56 9.25
CA PRO A 40 -3.73 -3.21 10.39
C PRO A 40 -2.48 -4.09 10.52
N LYS A 41 -2.53 -5.34 10.04
CA LYS A 41 -1.38 -6.26 10.06
C LYS A 41 -0.34 -5.86 9.01
N VAL A 42 -0.79 -5.53 7.80
CA VAL A 42 0.09 -5.07 6.71
C VAL A 42 0.81 -3.80 7.13
N GLN A 43 0.07 -2.81 7.64
CA GLN A 43 0.66 -1.57 8.16
C GLN A 43 1.74 -1.84 9.22
N LYS A 44 1.46 -2.73 10.18
CA LYS A 44 2.44 -3.08 11.22
C LYS A 44 3.71 -3.72 10.64
N TYR A 45 3.60 -4.54 9.61
CA TYR A 45 4.77 -5.12 8.95
C TYR A 45 5.56 -4.09 8.16
N GLU A 46 4.88 -3.14 7.49
CA GLU A 46 5.53 -2.01 6.82
C GLU A 46 6.30 -1.14 7.82
N ASP A 47 5.67 -0.79 8.94
CA ASP A 47 6.31 -0.01 10.01
C ASP A 47 7.53 -0.74 10.60
N MET A 48 7.43 -2.07 10.80
CA MET A 48 8.53 -2.88 11.31
C MET A 48 9.70 -2.93 10.32
N LEU A 49 9.42 -3.15 9.03
CA LEU A 49 10.44 -3.16 7.98
C LEU A 49 11.11 -1.80 7.86
N PHE A 50 10.32 -0.73 7.87
CA PHE A 50 10.83 0.63 7.78
C PHE A 50 11.74 0.96 8.97
N ASN A 51 11.29 0.68 10.20
CA ASN A 51 12.10 0.87 11.40
C ASN A 51 13.38 0.02 11.38
N PHE A 52 13.30 -1.22 10.89
CA PHE A 52 14.47 -2.07 10.72
C PHE A 52 15.49 -1.44 9.75
N ILE A 53 15.04 -1.00 8.58
CA ILE A 53 15.92 -0.33 7.60
C ILE A 53 16.54 0.93 8.21
N LEU A 54 15.74 1.76 8.91
CA LEU A 54 16.26 2.95 9.58
C LEU A 54 17.33 2.59 10.63
N SER A 55 17.13 1.52 11.40
CA SER A 55 18.11 1.07 12.40
C SER A 55 19.44 0.57 11.82
N LEU A 56 19.48 0.23 10.52
CA LEU A 56 20.71 -0.18 9.84
C LEU A 56 21.48 1.01 9.27
N VAL A 57 20.81 2.14 9.04
CA VAL A 57 21.36 3.29 8.32
C VAL A 57 21.66 4.47 9.26
N LEU A 58 20.96 4.57 10.39
CA LEU A 58 21.16 5.57 11.45
C LEU A 58 22.04 5.00 12.58
#